data_AF-A0A923Q7J3-F1
#
_entry.id   AF-A0A923Q7J3-F1
#
_cell.length_a   1.000
_cell.length_b   1.000
_cell.length_c   1.000
_cell.angle_alpha   90.00
_cell.angle_beta   90.00
_cell.angle_gamma   90.00
#
_symmetry.space_group_name_H-M   'P 1'
#
loop_
_entity.id
_entity.type
_entity.pdbx_description
1 polymer ?
#
loop_
_entity_poly.entity_id
_entity_poly.type
_entity_poly.pdbx_seq_one_letter_code
_entity_poly.pdbx_strand_id
1 'polypeptide(L)'
;MNRPLRKVAVACLLLFGLLLINVNYVQVVKAGQYRDDPRNSRVLLRTYERERGPIAVIEPDGKRTAVAESTKIDGPLQFLRTYPGGPAYAPVTGFYSFIYERTGIERAQNRVLSGDD
;
A
#
# COMPACT_ATOMS: atom_id res chain seq x y z
N MET A 1 31.31 47.23 -3.25
CA MET A 1 30.58 46.05 -2.75
C MET A 1 31.57 45.03 -2.20
N ASN A 2 31.43 44.65 -0.92
CA ASN A 2 32.46 43.92 -0.18
C ASN A 2 32.70 42.51 -0.77
N ARG A 3 33.89 42.30 -1.37
CA ARG A 3 34.31 41.01 -1.96
C ARG A 3 34.17 39.82 -1.00
N PRO A 4 34.49 39.94 0.30
CA PRO A 4 34.31 38.84 1.26
C PRO A 4 32.82 38.48 1.44
N LEU A 5 31.96 39.48 1.60
CA LEU A 5 30.52 39.29 1.79
C LEU A 5 29.88 38.57 0.58
N ARG A 6 30.30 38.93 -0.63
CA ARG A 6 29.81 38.28 -1.87
C ARG A 6 30.21 36.81 -1.95
N LYS A 7 31.41 36.44 -1.50
CA LYS A 7 31.87 35.04 -1.49
C LYS A 7 31.05 34.18 -0.54
N VAL A 8 30.77 34.69 0.66
CA VAL A 8 29.94 33.99 1.65
C VAL A 8 28.51 33.83 1.15
N ALA A 9 27.92 34.89 0.59
CA ALA A 9 26.57 34.83 0.03
C ALA A 9 26.46 33.78 -1.10
N VAL A 10 27.44 33.71 -2.00
CA VAL A 10 27.47 32.71 -3.08
C VAL A 10 27.62 31.30 -2.50
N ALA A 11 28.48 31.10 -1.50
CA ALA A 11 28.65 29.80 -0.85
C ALA A 11 27.34 29.33 -0.19
N CYS A 12 26.66 30.21 0.55
CA CYS A 12 25.34 29.90 1.13
C CYS A 12 24.31 29.53 0.06
N LEU A 13 24.23 30.31 -1.03
CA LEU A 13 23.28 30.05 -2.12
C LEU A 13 23.56 28.69 -2.78
N LEU A 14 24.83 28.34 -2.97
CA LEU A 14 25.24 27.05 -3.50
C LEU A 14 24.81 25.89 -2.58
N LEU A 15 25.00 26.03 -1.26
CA LEU A 15 24.55 25.03 -0.28
C LEU A 15 23.02 24.87 -0.28
N PHE A 16 22.26 25.97 -0.34
CA PHE A 16 20.81 25.91 -0.47
C PHE A 16 20.37 25.26 -1.79
N GLY A 17 21.06 25.56 -2.90
CA GLY A 17 20.83 24.91 -4.18
C GLY A 17 21.04 23.40 -4.11
N LEU A 18 22.14 22.95 -3.49
CA LEU A 18 22.39 21.52 -3.26
C LEU A 18 21.32 20.87 -2.40
N LEU A 19 20.86 21.55 -1.35
CA LEU A 19 19.78 21.06 -0.49
C LEU A 19 18.46 20.89 -1.27
N LEU A 20 18.10 21.89 -2.09
CA LEU A 20 16.89 21.84 -2.92
C LEU A 20 16.94 20.69 -3.94
N ILE A 21 18.08 20.48 -4.58
CA ILE A 21 18.29 19.35 -5.49
C ILE A 21 18.14 18.03 -4.73
N ASN A 22 18.73 17.92 -3.54
CA ASN A 22 18.63 16.72 -2.72
C ASN A 22 17.19 16.41 -2.31
N VAL A 23 16.43 17.41 -1.86
CA VAL A 23 15.01 17.26 -1.50
C VAL A 23 14.19 16.76 -2.69
N ASN A 24 14.37 17.37 -3.87
CA ASN A 24 13.67 16.92 -5.08
C ASN A 24 14.05 15.49 -5.45
N TYR A 25 15.32 15.11 -5.32
CA TYR A 25 15.75 13.74 -5.58
C TYR A 25 15.08 12.73 -4.63
N VAL A 26 15.02 13.04 -3.33
CA VAL A 26 14.34 12.21 -2.33
C VAL A 26 12.83 12.11 -2.62
N GLN A 27 12.19 13.23 -2.98
CA GLN A 27 10.75 13.31 -3.20
C GLN A 27 10.28 12.74 -4.54
N VAL A 28 11.10 12.74 -5.59
CA VAL A 28 10.68 12.27 -6.92
C VAL A 28 11.25 10.89 -7.21
N VAL A 29 12.56 10.70 -7.02
CA VAL A 29 13.24 9.45 -7.39
C VAL A 29 13.05 8.39 -6.32
N LYS A 30 13.24 8.74 -5.03
CA LYS A 30 13.15 7.77 -3.93
C LYS A 30 11.75 7.61 -3.34
N ALA A 31 10.79 8.45 -3.70
CA ALA A 31 9.46 8.41 -3.09
C ALA A 31 8.72 7.09 -3.32
N GLY A 32 8.88 6.46 -4.50
CA GLY A 32 8.33 5.13 -4.77
C GLY A 32 8.91 4.10 -3.79
N GLN A 33 10.25 4.04 -3.70
CA GLN A 33 10.95 3.13 -2.80
C GLN A 33 10.51 3.28 -1.34
N TYR A 34 10.32 4.51 -0.84
CA TYR A 34 9.86 4.72 0.55
C TYR A 34 8.37 4.42 0.76
N ARG A 35 7.57 4.51 -0.31
CA ARG A 35 6.15 4.13 -0.26
C ARG A 35 5.99 2.62 -0.23
N ASP A 36 6.78 1.91 -1.03
CA ASP A 36 6.71 0.46 -1.20
C ASP A 36 7.59 -0.30 -0.19
N ASP A 37 8.27 0.43 0.71
CA ASP A 37 9.05 -0.17 1.80
C ASP A 37 8.11 -0.94 2.75
N PRO A 38 8.37 -2.22 3.03
CA PRO A 38 7.54 -3.04 3.91
C PRO A 38 7.46 -2.51 5.36
N ARG A 39 8.38 -1.64 5.77
CA ARG A 39 8.36 -0.99 7.09
C ARG A 39 7.38 0.19 7.15
N ASN A 40 6.80 0.61 6.03
CA ASN A 40 5.87 1.73 5.97
C ASN A 40 4.44 1.31 6.34
N SER A 41 4.15 1.31 7.64
CA SER A 41 2.83 0.96 8.16
C SER A 41 1.70 1.88 7.67
N ARG A 42 1.98 3.13 7.28
CA ARG A 42 0.93 4.07 6.83
C ARG A 42 0.27 3.65 5.52
N VAL A 43 1.06 3.13 4.58
CA VAL A 43 0.53 2.63 3.30
C VAL A 43 -0.31 1.37 3.55
N LEU A 44 0.15 0.52 4.46
CA LEU A 44 -0.57 -0.68 4.86
C LEU A 44 -1.90 -0.35 5.55
N LEU A 45 -1.92 0.57 6.53
CA LEU A 45 -3.15 1.03 7.20
C LEU A 45 -4.17 1.60 6.21
N ARG A 46 -3.72 2.45 5.26
CA ARG A 46 -4.61 2.97 4.21
C ARG A 46 -5.24 1.87 3.36
N THR A 47 -4.57 0.75 3.19
CA THR A 47 -5.13 -0.39 2.46
C THR A 47 -6.28 -1.05 3.25
N TYR A 48 -6.21 -1.03 4.59
CA TYR A 48 -7.25 -1.55 5.49
C TYR A 48 -8.35 -0.52 5.83
N GLU A 49 -8.17 0.75 5.48
CA GLU A 49 -9.23 1.78 5.53
C GLU A 49 -10.22 1.66 4.37
N ARG A 50 -9.87 0.90 3.33
CA ARG A 50 -10.70 0.68 2.15
C ARG A 50 -11.28 -0.72 2.16
N GLU A 51 -12.55 -0.83 1.79
CA GLU A 51 -13.21 -2.12 1.62
C GLU A 51 -12.57 -2.84 0.42
N ARG A 52 -11.99 -4.01 0.68
CA ARG A 52 -11.36 -4.84 -0.37
C ARG A 52 -12.42 -5.67 -1.07
N GLY A 53 -12.32 -5.76 -2.40
CA GLY A 53 -13.32 -6.47 -3.22
C GLY A 53 -13.58 -7.92 -2.76
N PRO A 54 -14.83 -8.41 -2.83
CA PRO A 54 -15.14 -9.78 -2.46
C PRO A 54 -14.63 -10.77 -3.50
N ILE A 55 -14.22 -11.95 -3.05
CA ILE A 55 -13.99 -13.11 -3.93
C ILE A 55 -15.22 -13.99 -3.81
N ALA A 56 -15.84 -14.33 -4.93
CA ALA A 56 -17.02 -15.19 -4.98
C ALA A 56 -16.83 -16.34 -5.97
N VAL A 57 -17.38 -17.50 -5.64
CA VAL A 57 -17.49 -18.66 -6.53
C VAL A 57 -18.92 -18.77 -7.02
N ILE A 58 -19.09 -19.22 -8.26
CA ILE A 58 -20.39 -19.55 -8.83
C ILE A 58 -20.60 -21.05 -8.60
N GLU A 59 -21.63 -21.38 -7.83
CA GLU A 59 -22.04 -22.76 -7.58
C GLU A 59 -22.75 -23.35 -8.83
N PRO A 60 -22.85 -24.69 -8.94
CA PRO A 60 -23.49 -25.33 -10.10
C PRO A 60 -24.97 -24.94 -10.30
N ASP A 61 -25.64 -24.49 -9.25
CA ASP A 61 -27.01 -23.97 -9.27
C ASP A 61 -27.09 -22.49 -9.70
N GLY A 62 -25.96 -21.87 -10.02
CA GLY A 62 -25.84 -20.47 -10.41
C GLY A 62 -25.74 -19.48 -9.25
N LYS A 63 -25.77 -19.95 -8.00
CA LYS A 63 -25.66 -19.09 -6.81
C LYS A 63 -24.23 -18.57 -6.64
N ARG A 64 -24.11 -17.30 -6.26
CA ARG A 64 -22.81 -16.72 -5.87
C ARG A 64 -22.59 -16.87 -4.38
N THR A 65 -21.51 -17.54 -4.01
CA THR A 65 -21.09 -17.71 -2.63
C THR A 65 -19.80 -16.94 -2.38
N ALA A 66 -19.83 -16.01 -1.43
CA ALA A 66 -18.68 -15.23 -1.04
C ALA A 66 -17.69 -16.10 -0.26
N VAL A 67 -16.46 -16.15 -0.76
CA VAL A 67 -15.37 -16.96 -0.21
C VAL A 67 -14.39 -16.13 0.59
N ALA A 68 -14.28 -14.85 0.23
CA ALA A 68 -13.52 -13.86 0.97
C ALA A 68 -14.25 -12.51 0.89
N GLU A 69 -14.42 -11.85 2.02
CA GLU A 69 -15.13 -10.59 2.15
C GLU A 69 -14.46 -9.69 3.18
N SER A 70 -14.70 -8.39 3.11
CA SER A 70 -14.15 -7.41 4.04
C SER A 70 -15.22 -6.96 5.02
N THR A 71 -15.06 -7.31 6.29
CA THR A 71 -15.99 -6.94 7.36
C THR A 71 -15.48 -5.71 8.08
N LYS A 72 -16.36 -4.72 8.27
CA LYS A 72 -16.03 -3.52 9.05
C LYS A 72 -15.90 -3.87 10.53
N ILE A 73 -14.82 -3.43 11.17
CA ILE A 73 -14.59 -3.60 12.61
C ILE A 73 -14.22 -2.27 13.26
N ASP A 74 -14.49 -2.15 14.55
CA ASP A 74 -14.05 -1.00 15.34
C ASP A 74 -12.59 -1.20 15.77
N GLY A 75 -11.67 -0.59 15.01
CA GLY A 75 -10.24 -0.69 15.27
C GLY A 75 -9.39 0.08 14.26
N PRO A 76 -8.05 0.09 14.43
CA PRO A 76 -7.14 0.76 13.51
C PRO A 76 -7.11 0.13 12.11
N LEU A 77 -7.59 -1.12 11.98
CA LEU A 77 -7.81 -1.81 10.71
C LEU A 77 -9.32 -1.81 10.45
N GLN A 78 -9.84 -0.78 9.77
CA GLN A 78 -11.29 -0.58 9.65
C GLN A 78 -12.00 -1.73 8.92
N PHE A 79 -11.34 -2.34 7.93
CA PHE A 79 -11.88 -3.48 7.18
C PHE A 79 -10.98 -4.71 7.37
N LEU A 80 -11.47 -5.70 8.12
CA LEU A 80 -10.79 -6.97 8.29
C LEU A 80 -11.23 -7.96 7.21
N ARG A 81 -10.28 -8.77 6.72
CA ARG A 81 -10.59 -9.81 5.73
C ARG A 81 -11.11 -11.08 6.41
N THR A 82 -12.31 -11.50 6.05
CA THR A 82 -13.01 -12.69 6.55
C THR A 82 -13.16 -13.73 5.44
N TYR A 83 -13.09 -15.03 5.77
CA TYR A 83 -13.20 -16.14 4.83
C TYR A 83 -14.33 -17.10 5.24
N PRO A 84 -15.60 -16.80 4.90
CA PRO A 84 -16.74 -17.61 5.33
C PRO A 84 -16.71 -19.06 4.86
N GLY A 85 -16.13 -19.29 3.66
CA GLY A 85 -15.98 -20.64 3.06
C GLY A 85 -14.89 -21.51 3.71
N GLY A 86 -14.17 -20.99 4.71
CA GLY A 86 -13.21 -21.75 5.51
C GLY A 86 -12.09 -22.42 4.71
N PRO A 87 -11.55 -23.57 5.19
CA PRO A 87 -10.38 -24.21 4.59
C PRO A 87 -10.64 -24.84 3.21
N ALA A 88 -11.90 -25.02 2.81
CA ALA A 88 -12.26 -25.64 1.53
C ALA A 88 -11.69 -24.87 0.33
N TYR A 89 -11.61 -23.55 0.44
CA TYR A 89 -11.13 -22.68 -0.62
C TYR A 89 -9.74 -22.10 -0.36
N ALA A 90 -9.17 -22.35 0.82
CA ALA A 90 -7.88 -21.81 1.25
C ALA A 90 -6.72 -22.06 0.27
N PRO A 91 -6.58 -23.23 -0.39
CA PRO A 91 -5.50 -23.44 -1.36
C PRO A 91 -5.57 -22.51 -2.58
N VAL A 92 -6.78 -22.06 -2.94
CA VAL A 92 -7.02 -21.25 -4.13
C VAL A 92 -7.06 -19.76 -3.76
N THR A 93 -7.86 -19.39 -2.76
CA THR A 93 -7.98 -18.00 -2.30
C THR A 93 -6.67 -17.51 -1.71
N GLY A 94 -5.95 -18.39 -1.01
CA GLY A 94 -4.84 -18.00 -0.14
C GLY A 94 -5.35 -17.22 1.07
N PHE A 95 -4.49 -16.34 1.59
CA PHE A 95 -4.80 -15.44 2.69
C PHE A 95 -4.32 -14.02 2.41
N TYR A 96 -4.83 -13.09 3.19
CA TYR A 96 -4.46 -11.68 3.21
C TYR A 96 -4.14 -11.31 4.66
N SER A 97 -2.86 -11.08 4.95
CA SER A 97 -2.35 -10.79 6.29
C SER A 97 -1.64 -9.46 6.31
N PHE A 98 -1.78 -8.78 7.46
CA PHE A 98 -1.03 -7.56 7.74
C PHE A 98 0.47 -7.85 7.93
N ILE A 99 0.81 -9.04 8.47
CA ILE A 99 2.19 -9.40 8.83
C ILE A 99 2.81 -10.32 7.77
N TYR A 100 2.04 -11.30 7.29
CA TYR A 100 2.54 -12.37 6.41
C TYR A 100 2.25 -12.14 4.93
N GLU A 101 1.92 -10.91 4.55
CA GLU A 101 1.52 -10.53 3.20
C GLU A 101 0.34 -11.36 2.65
N ARG A 102 0.37 -11.69 1.35
CA ARG A 102 -0.76 -12.19 0.57
C ARG A 102 -0.34 -13.40 -0.25
N THR A 103 -1.25 -14.36 -0.43
CA THR A 103 -0.99 -15.59 -1.22
C THR A 103 -2.17 -15.93 -2.13
N GLY A 104 -2.00 -16.90 -3.04
CA GLY A 104 -3.08 -17.34 -3.94
C GLY A 104 -3.69 -16.23 -4.80
N ILE A 105 -5.02 -16.27 -4.95
CA ILE A 105 -5.79 -15.22 -5.65
C ILE A 105 -5.61 -13.85 -5.00
N GLU A 106 -5.53 -13.77 -3.67
CA GLU A 106 -5.35 -12.48 -2.96
C GLU A 106 -4.08 -11.74 -3.40
N ARG A 107 -3.02 -12.48 -3.77
CA ARG A 107 -1.80 -11.90 -4.35
C ARG A 107 -1.97 -11.61 -5.84
N ALA A 108 -2.48 -12.57 -6.60
CA ALA A 108 -2.56 -12.49 -8.05
C ALA A 108 -3.50 -11.38 -8.54
N GLN A 109 -4.63 -11.20 -7.87
CA GLN A 109 -5.67 -10.22 -8.22
C GLN A 109 -5.63 -8.99 -7.31
N ASN A 110 -4.48 -8.68 -6.71
CA ASN A 110 -4.40 -7.60 -5.73
C ASN A 110 -4.86 -6.24 -6.27
N ARG A 111 -4.49 -5.86 -7.51
CA ARG A 111 -4.84 -4.54 -8.08
C ARG A 111 -6.35 -4.35 -8.21
N VAL A 112 -7.04 -5.37 -8.70
CA VAL A 112 -8.50 -5.38 -8.82
C VAL A 112 -9.15 -5.37 -7.44
N LEU A 113 -8.68 -6.23 -6.53
CA LEU A 113 -9.25 -6.35 -5.18
C LEU A 113 -8.99 -5.11 -4.32
N SER A 114 -7.87 -4.40 -4.52
CA SER A 114 -7.55 -3.15 -3.83
C SER A 114 -8.16 -1.92 -4.51
N GLY A 115 -8.70 -2.03 -5.72
CA GLY A 115 -9.25 -0.89 -6.47
C GLY A 115 -8.17 0.08 -6.97
N ASP A 116 -6.99 -0.44 -7.33
CA ASP A 116 -5.88 0.31 -7.92
C ASP A 116 -5.64 -0.07 -9.41
N ASP A 117 -6.66 -0.63 -10.07
CA ASP A 117 -6.73 -0.91 -11.52
C ASP A 117 -7.46 0.22 -12.26
#